data_AF-A0A3D3JZ37-F1
#
_entry.id   AF-A0A3D3JZ37-F1
#
_cell.length_a   1.000
_cell.length_b   1.000
_cell.length_c   1.000
_cell.angle_alpha   90.00
_cell.angle_beta   90.00
_cell.angle_gamma   90.00
#
_symmetry.space_group_name_H-M   'P 1'
#
loop_
_entity.id
_entity.type
_entity.pdbx_description
1 polymer ?
#
loop_
_entity_poly.entity_id
_entity_poly.type
_entity_poly.pdbx_seq_one_letter_code
_entity_poly.pdbx_strand_id
1 'polypeptide(L)'
;MRILIVGNGGRESALAMKLKDDSRITKMYFAKGTATTDKLGQNVYEETVEGLRNFAIKERIDLTIVGPEAPLVEGIVDEFKKHDLKIFGPRKRAA
;
A
#
# COMPACT_ATOMS: atom_id res chain seq x y z
N MET A 1 -0.57 6.98 -12.12
CA MET A 1 -0.79 6.86 -10.67
C MET A 1 0.13 5.79 -10.12
N ARG A 2 0.93 6.14 -9.11
CA ARG A 2 1.79 5.24 -8.35
C ARG A 2 1.01 4.74 -7.14
N ILE A 3 0.86 3.43 -7.02
CA ILE A 3 0.08 2.83 -5.94
C ILE A 3 0.99 2.02 -5.03
N LEU A 4 0.81 2.15 -3.71
CA LEU A 4 1.39 1.27 -2.71
C LEU A 4 0.31 0.34 -2.17
N ILE A 5 0.51 -0.97 -2.26
CA ILE A 5 -0.38 -1.97 -1.66
C ILE A 5 0.35 -2.57 -0.46
N VAL A 6 -0.22 -2.42 0.72
CA VAL A 6 0.34 -2.96 1.96
C VAL A 6 -0.21 -4.35 2.19
N GLY A 7 0.67 -5.34 2.31
CA GLY A 7 0.33 -6.74 2.57
C GLY A 7 0.89 -7.71 1.53
N ASN A 8 0.95 -8.98 1.93
CA ASN A 8 1.56 -10.07 1.15
C ASN A 8 0.64 -11.30 1.01
N GLY A 9 -0.67 -11.11 1.14
CA GLY A 9 -1.65 -12.18 1.03
C GLY A 9 -2.21 -12.35 -0.38
N GLY A 10 -3.13 -13.32 -0.51
CA GLY A 10 -3.86 -13.57 -1.76
C GLY A 10 -4.81 -12.43 -2.12
N ARG A 11 -5.36 -11.72 -1.14
CA ARG A 11 -6.26 -10.57 -1.37
C ARG A 11 -5.53 -9.42 -2.06
N GLU A 12 -4.32 -9.10 -1.60
CA GLU A 12 -3.52 -8.02 -2.18
C GLU A 12 -3.05 -8.39 -3.59
N SER A 13 -2.72 -9.68 -3.81
CA SER A 13 -2.39 -10.20 -5.14
C SER A 13 -3.58 -10.13 -6.11
N ALA A 14 -4.78 -10.51 -5.66
CA ALA A 14 -6.00 -10.43 -6.47
C ALA A 14 -6.37 -8.99 -6.84
N LEU A 15 -6.23 -8.06 -5.88
CA LEU A 15 -6.41 -6.63 -6.12
C LEU A 15 -5.42 -6.13 -7.18
N ALA A 16 -4.13 -6.47 -7.06
CA ALA A 16 -3.11 -6.11 -8.02
C ALA A 16 -3.41 -6.63 -9.42
N MET A 17 -3.86 -7.89 -9.53
CA MET A 17 -4.26 -8.48 -10.81
C MET A 17 -5.41 -7.73 -11.46
N LYS A 18 -6.38 -7.23 -10.68
CA LYS A 18 -7.50 -6.46 -11.21
C LYS A 18 -7.08 -5.05 -11.64
N LEU A 19 -6.12 -4.46 -10.94
CA LEU A 19 -5.61 -3.12 -11.21
C LEU A 19 -4.62 -3.07 -12.38
N LYS A 20 -3.98 -4.19 -12.74
CA LYS A 20 -2.92 -4.22 -13.77
C LYS A 20 -3.35 -3.65 -15.13
N ASP A 21 -4.63 -3.76 -15.48
CA ASP A 21 -5.18 -3.37 -16.78
C ASP A 21 -5.70 -1.91 -16.79
N ASP A 22 -5.61 -1.19 -15.65
CA ASP A 22 -6.04 0.21 -15.56
C ASP A 22 -4.94 1.14 -16.12
N SER A 23 -5.25 1.81 -17.23
CA SER A 23 -4.31 2.72 -17.92
C SER A 23 -3.87 3.93 -17.09
N ARG A 24 -4.57 4.24 -15.99
CA ARG A 24 -4.19 5.32 -15.08
C ARG A 24 -3.05 4.90 -14.17
N ILE A 25 -2.81 3.60 -13.98
CA ILE A 25 -1.77 3.08 -13.10
C ILE A 25 -0.45 3.01 -13.86
N THR A 26 0.55 3.70 -13.32
CA THR A 26 1.88 3.82 -13.94
C THR A 26 2.91 2.96 -13.24
N LYS A 27 2.73 2.70 -11.93
CA LYS A 27 3.62 1.83 -11.15
C LYS A 27 2.89 1.31 -9.92
N MET A 28 3.12 0.04 -9.60
CA MET A 28 2.65 -0.59 -8.36
C MET A 28 3.84 -0.97 -7.48
N TYR A 29 3.69 -0.72 -6.19
CA TYR A 29 4.61 -1.10 -5.15
C TYR A 29 3.88 -1.97 -4.13
N PHE A 30 4.58 -2.96 -3.57
CA PHE A 30 4.00 -3.91 -2.64
C PHE A 30 4.84 -3.99 -1.37
N ALA A 31 4.28 -3.63 -0.22
CA ALA A 31 4.97 -3.83 1.05
C ALA A 31 5.03 -5.33 1.37
N LYS A 32 6.25 -5.86 1.48
CA LYS A 32 6.64 -7.27 1.54
C LYS A 32 6.38 -8.02 0.23
N GLY A 33 5.14 -7.96 -0.28
CA GLY A 33 4.74 -8.59 -1.54
C GLY A 33 4.91 -10.11 -1.56
N THR A 34 4.73 -10.70 -2.74
CA THR A 34 4.90 -12.14 -3.03
C THR A 34 5.58 -12.32 -4.39
N ALA A 35 5.93 -13.56 -4.75
CA ALA A 35 6.40 -13.89 -6.10
C ALA A 35 5.38 -13.53 -7.20
N THR A 36 4.10 -13.46 -6.87
CA THR A 36 3.04 -13.05 -7.80
C THR A 36 3.08 -11.55 -8.04
N THR A 37 3.23 -10.75 -6.99
CA THR A 37 3.24 -9.28 -7.10
C THR A 37 4.54 -8.76 -7.72
N ASP A 38 5.63 -9.51 -7.61
CA ASP A 38 6.91 -9.20 -8.27
C ASP A 38 6.80 -9.15 -9.80
N LYS A 39 5.84 -9.88 -10.37
CA LYS A 39 5.53 -9.84 -11.81
C LYS A 39 4.63 -8.67 -12.22
N LEU A 40 4.02 -7.99 -11.23
CA LEU A 40 3.04 -6.92 -11.45
C LEU A 40 3.60 -5.54 -11.08
N GLY A 41 4.65 -5.49 -10.26
CA GLY A 41 5.30 -4.27 -9.81
C GLY A 41 6.46 -4.57 -8.88
N GLN A 42 6.83 -3.61 -8.05
CA GLN A 42 8.04 -3.70 -7.24
C GLN A 42 7.72 -4.06 -5.78
N ASN A 43 8.26 -5.17 -5.29
CA ASN A 43 8.20 -5.51 -3.88
C ASN A 43 9.20 -4.66 -3.07
N VAL A 44 8.78 -4.16 -1.91
CA VAL A 44 9.58 -3.32 -1.01
C VAL A 44 9.45 -3.82 0.42
N TYR A 45 10.53 -3.74 1.20
CA TYR A 45 10.61 -4.38 2.52
C TYR A 45 10.54 -3.37 3.66
N GLU A 46 9.52 -2.51 3.62
CA GLU A 46 9.17 -1.59 4.70
C GLU A 46 8.08 -2.22 5.56
N GLU A 47 8.36 -2.46 6.85
CA GLU A 47 7.44 -3.15 7.76
C GLU A 47 6.78 -2.20 8.76
N THR A 48 7.41 -1.07 9.08
CA THR A 48 6.87 -0.11 10.04
C THR A 48 5.97 0.91 9.35
N VAL A 49 4.97 1.40 10.07
CA VAL A 49 4.10 2.50 9.60
C VAL A 49 4.92 3.71 9.15
N GLU A 50 5.96 4.06 9.90
CA GLU A 50 6.85 5.19 9.57
C GLU A 50 7.70 4.95 8.32
N GLY A 51 8.23 3.73 8.16
CA GLY A 51 8.97 3.32 6.97
C GLY A 51 8.09 3.38 5.73
N LEU A 52 6.87 2.85 5.82
CA LEU A 52 5.87 2.91 4.75
C LEU A 52 5.47 4.35 4.40
N ARG A 53 5.30 5.22 5.40
CA ARG A 53 5.04 6.66 5.19
C ARG A 53 6.22 7.32 4.46
N ASN A 54 7.44 7.11 4.94
CA ASN A 54 8.64 7.70 4.35
C ASN A 54 8.83 7.23 2.91
N PHE A 55 8.60 5.95 2.66
CA PHE A 55 8.59 5.37 1.33
C PHE A 55 7.54 6.02 0.43
N ALA A 56 6.32 6.19 0.93
CA ALA A 56 5.24 6.81 0.16
C ALA A 56 5.56 8.25 -0.25
N ILE A 57 6.18 9.03 0.65
CA ILE A 57 6.65 10.39 0.35
C ILE A 57 7.76 10.37 -0.70
N LYS A 58 8.80 9.55 -0.49
CA LYS A 58 9.97 9.45 -1.37
C LYS A 58 9.59 9.05 -2.79
N GLU A 59 8.76 8.02 -2.93
CA GLU A 59 8.34 7.51 -4.23
C GLU A 59 7.15 8.26 -4.83
N ARG A 60 6.64 9.29 -4.13
CA ARG A 60 5.48 10.11 -4.55
C ARG A 60 4.27 9.23 -4.86
N ILE A 61 3.87 8.41 -3.90
CA ILE A 61 2.72 7.52 -4.01
C ILE A 61 1.43 8.34 -4.04
N ASP A 62 0.60 8.09 -5.05
CA ASP A 62 -0.67 8.78 -5.26
C ASP A 62 -1.81 8.17 -4.43
N LEU A 63 -1.73 6.86 -4.14
CA LEU A 63 -2.71 6.14 -3.34
C LEU A 63 -2.06 4.94 -2.64
N THR A 64 -2.31 4.80 -1.35
CA THR A 64 -1.97 3.61 -0.57
C THR A 64 -3.22 2.79 -0.29
N ILE A 65 -3.17 1.47 -0.45
CA ILE A 65 -4.27 0.55 -0.10
C ILE A 65 -3.75 -0.42 0.95
N VAL A 66 -4.44 -0.49 2.09
CA VAL A 66 -4.03 -1.35 3.20
C VAL A 66 -4.89 -2.61 3.24
N GLY A 67 -4.24 -3.75 3.02
CA GLY A 67 -4.86 -5.05 3.18
C GLY A 67 -4.92 -5.52 4.63
N PRO A 68 -3.78 -5.85 5.26
CA PRO A 68 -3.73 -6.53 6.54
C PRO A 68 -4.26 -5.65 7.68
N GLU A 69 -4.77 -6.32 8.71
CA GLU A 69 -5.39 -5.67 9.86
C GLU A 69 -4.35 -5.01 10.78
N ALA A 70 -3.18 -5.63 10.98
CA ALA A 70 -2.18 -5.14 11.93
C ALA A 70 -1.76 -3.67 11.68
N PRO A 71 -1.41 -3.22 10.46
CA PRO A 71 -1.10 -1.81 10.21
C PRO A 71 -2.28 -0.86 10.48
N LEU A 72 -3.52 -1.31 10.30
CA LEU A 72 -4.72 -0.50 10.58
C LEU A 72 -4.86 -0.24 12.08
N VAL A 73 -4.67 -1.27 12.90
CA VAL A 73 -4.67 -1.17 14.38
C VAL A 73 -3.52 -0.29 14.89
N GLU A 74 -2.36 -0.37 14.23
CA GLU A 74 -1.22 0.51 14.52
C GLU A 74 -1.48 1.98 14.15
N GLY A 75 -2.51 2.26 13.35
CA GLY A 75 -2.91 3.61 12.98
C GLY A 75 -2.23 4.13 11.71
N ILE A 76 -1.86 3.25 10.78
CA ILE A 76 -1.27 3.63 9.49
C ILE A 76 -2.10 4.69 8.76
N VAL A 77 -3.43 4.58 8.81
CA VAL A 77 -4.35 5.51 8.12
C VAL A 77 -4.29 6.90 8.74
N ASP A 78 -4.21 6.98 10.07
CA ASP A 78 -4.09 8.25 10.77
C ASP A 78 -2.73 8.89 10.51
N GLU A 79 -1.65 8.10 10.52
CA GLU A 79 -0.30 8.58 10.22
C GLU A 79 -0.18 9.10 8.79
N PHE A 80 -0.65 8.35 7.78
CA PHE A 80 -0.59 8.79 6.39
C PHE A 80 -1.38 10.08 6.16
N LYS A 81 -2.55 10.22 6.80
CA LYS A 81 -3.38 11.43 6.69
C LYS A 81 -2.73 12.67 7.30
N LYS A 82 -1.92 12.54 8.36
CA LYS A 82 -1.16 13.69 8.92
C LYS A 82 -0.16 14.27 7.92
N HIS A 83 0.28 13.47 6.94
CA HIS A 83 1.26 13.84 5.92
C HIS A 83 0.60 14.06 4.54
N ASP A 84 -0.71 14.30 4.51
CA ASP A 84 -1.49 14.51 3.28
C ASP A 84 -1.39 13.37 2.25
N LEU A 85 -1.04 12.16 2.70
CA LEU A 85 -0.98 10.97 1.85
C LEU A 85 -2.37 10.34 1.71
N LYS A 86 -2.79 10.11 0.46
CA LYS A 86 -4.06 9.41 0.19
C LYS A 86 -3.91 7.94 0.53
N ILE A 87 -4.80 7.45 1.39
CA ILE A 87 -4.81 6.07 1.87
C ILE A 87 -6.23 5.53 1.99
N PHE A 88 -6.42 4.28 1.57
CA PHE A 88 -7.68 3.55 1.68
C PHE A 88 -7.58 2.47 2.75
N GLY A 89 -8.40 2.62 3.78
CA GLY A 89 -8.50 1.75 4.96
C GLY A 89 -9.25 2.46 6.10
N PRO A 90 -9.81 1.72 7.07
CA PRO A 90 -10.42 2.32 8.25
C PRO A 90 -9.37 3.05 9.10
N ARG A 91 -9.78 4.15 9.75
CA ARG A 91 -8.96 4.81 10.80
C ARG A 91 -8.87 3.89 12.02
N LYS A 92 -7.86 4.10 12.88
CA LYS A 92 -7.66 3.29 14.10
C LYS A 92 -8.90 3.19 15.00
N ARG A 93 -9.69 4.26 15.09
CA ARG A 93 -10.94 4.27 15.90
C ARG A 93 -12.07 3.42 15.31
N ALA A 94 -11.94 2.97 14.07
CA ALA A 94 -12.94 2.21 13.33
C ALA A 94 -12.37 0.87 12.81
N ALA A 95 -11.15 0.52 13.22
CA ALA A 95 -10.44 -0.70 12.88
C ALA A 95 -10.48 -1.67 14.06
#